data_AF-A0A380B3D9-F1
#
_entry.id   AF-A0A380B3D9-F1
#
_cell.length_a   1.000
_cell.length_b   1.000
_cell.length_c   1.000
_cell.angle_alpha   90.00
_cell.angle_beta   90.00
_cell.angle_gamma   90.00
#
_symmetry.space_group_name_H-M   'P 1'
#
loop_
_entity.id
_entity.type
_entity.pdbx_description
1 polymer ?
#
loop_
_entity_poly.entity_id
_entity_poly.type
_entity_poly.pdbx_seq_one_letter_code
_entity_poly.pdbx_strand_id
1 'polypeptide(L)'
;MNSLIDFIVKDLLGQASILIAFIAMLGLILQKKSTGKVAEGTFKTLLGFLIMMAGINIIVGALTYLNSIFTHGFGMTGYITDVAAIAGLANRELGSEVAMTLMVIFAVNIIIARITPFKYIFLTGQALLWMATIGAVIGYKAGLTGLPLILTGGIFGGVMAVLMPALAQPVVRKITGSDDVALGHFCTIGYLVQAAVAKVVGKGSRSTEDLELPDNFKFLQDTYLSMAVVMIPMYLIPALAAGPQYIAQYAGGMNYLMYSFMQAIQFVAGVFILYSGVRLLLNELVPAFRGIAMRIVPDAKTGTGLPGTLPLRP
;
A
#
# COMPACT_ATOMS: atom_id res chain seq x y z
N MET A 1 -14.22 36.37 7.13
CA MET A 1 -14.13 35.00 6.56
C MET A 1 -15.08 34.13 7.36
N ASN A 2 -16.01 33.46 6.69
CA ASN A 2 -17.13 32.75 7.34
C ASN A 2 -16.59 31.53 8.10
N SER A 3 -16.65 31.55 9.44
CA SER A 3 -16.11 30.47 10.29
C SER A 3 -16.66 29.08 9.92
N LEU A 4 -17.88 29.01 9.37
CA LEU A 4 -18.48 27.78 8.87
C LEU A 4 -17.79 27.24 7.61
N ILE A 5 -17.37 28.11 6.68
CA ILE A 5 -16.66 27.70 5.46
C ILE A 5 -15.24 27.26 5.81
N ASP A 6 -14.56 27.98 6.70
CA ASP A 6 -13.24 27.57 7.19
C ASP A 6 -13.33 26.22 7.92
N PHE A 7 -14.35 26.02 8.76
CA PHE A 7 -14.59 24.73 9.42
C PHE A 7 -14.85 23.59 8.41
N ILE A 8 -15.75 23.79 7.44
CA ILE A 8 -16.08 22.74 6.47
C ILE A 8 -14.88 22.42 5.58
N VAL A 9 -14.19 23.44 5.06
CA VAL A 9 -13.13 23.23 4.06
C VAL A 9 -11.81 22.82 4.71
N LYS A 10 -11.40 23.46 5.81
CA LYS A 10 -10.10 23.20 6.45
C LYS A 10 -10.21 22.14 7.54
N ASP A 11 -11.17 22.27 8.44
CA ASP A 11 -11.20 21.42 9.63
C ASP A 11 -11.90 20.08 9.39
N LEU A 12 -12.87 20.03 8.48
CA LEU A 12 -13.60 18.80 8.13
C LEU A 12 -13.02 18.14 6.87
N LEU A 13 -13.04 18.81 5.72
CA LEU A 13 -12.59 18.24 4.45
C LEU A 13 -11.06 18.25 4.28
N GLY A 14 -10.34 19.06 5.08
CA GLY A 14 -8.88 19.03 5.13
C GLY A 14 -8.33 17.80 5.88
N GLN A 15 -9.16 17.09 6.65
CA GLN A 15 -8.77 15.87 7.33
C GLN A 15 -8.87 14.67 6.38
N ALA A 16 -7.72 14.12 5.98
CA ALA A 16 -7.65 12.99 5.04
C ALA A 16 -8.48 11.78 5.49
N SER A 17 -8.49 11.49 6.80
CA SER A 17 -9.25 10.40 7.40
C SER A 17 -10.76 10.57 7.23
N ILE A 18 -11.26 11.79 7.40
CA ILE A 18 -12.67 12.15 7.22
C ILE A 18 -13.05 12.10 5.74
N LEU A 19 -12.21 12.65 4.86
CA LEU A 19 -12.45 12.66 3.43
C LEU A 19 -12.57 11.23 2.88
N ILE A 20 -11.67 10.32 3.26
CA ILE A 20 -11.71 8.92 2.84
C ILE A 20 -12.95 8.21 3.41
N ALA A 21 -13.34 8.49 4.66
CA ALA A 21 -14.56 7.95 5.25
C ALA A 21 -15.81 8.41 4.48
N PHE A 22 -15.89 9.68 4.06
CA PHE A 22 -17.00 10.15 3.23
C PHE A 22 -17.02 9.53 1.85
N ILE A 23 -15.86 9.26 1.25
CA ILE A 23 -15.79 8.53 -0.03
C ILE A 23 -16.39 7.12 0.14
N ALA A 24 -16.03 6.40 1.20
CA ALA A 24 -16.64 5.09 1.51
C ALA A 24 -18.14 5.21 1.74
N MET A 25 -18.57 6.20 2.54
CA MET A 25 -19.98 6.48 2.83
C MET A 25 -20.79 6.66 1.56
N LEU A 26 -20.34 7.54 0.66
CA LEU A 26 -20.99 7.80 -0.63
C LEU A 26 -21.07 6.54 -1.48
N GLY A 27 -19.99 5.76 -1.54
CA GLY A 27 -19.99 4.51 -2.30
C GLY A 27 -20.98 3.47 -1.75
N LEU A 28 -21.11 3.35 -0.43
CA LEU A 28 -22.09 2.48 0.22
C LEU A 28 -23.54 2.96 0.02
N ILE A 29 -23.77 4.28 0.04
CA ILE A 29 -25.07 4.89 -0.28
C ILE A 29 -25.47 4.61 -1.72
N LEU A 30 -24.56 4.79 -2.69
CA LEU A 30 -24.81 4.52 -4.11
C LEU A 30 -25.11 3.02 -4.37
N GLN A 31 -24.58 2.15 -3.52
CA GLN A 31 -24.93 0.73 -3.53
C GLN A 31 -26.30 0.40 -2.93
N LYS A 32 -26.99 1.39 -2.35
CA LYS A 32 -28.26 1.23 -1.63
C LYS A 32 -28.13 0.27 -0.44
N LYS A 33 -27.00 0.32 0.28
CA LYS A 33 -26.84 -0.41 1.54
C LYS A 33 -27.74 0.19 2.62
N SER A 34 -28.08 -0.60 3.65
CA SER A 34 -28.88 -0.12 4.77
C SER A 34 -28.14 0.96 5.55
N THR A 35 -28.87 1.86 6.22
CA THR A 35 -28.29 2.96 7.02
C THR A 35 -27.27 2.45 8.04
N GLY A 36 -27.56 1.32 8.70
CA GLY A 36 -26.62 0.69 9.63
C GLY A 36 -25.30 0.25 8.97
N LYS A 37 -25.36 -0.28 7.75
CA LYS A 37 -24.16 -0.68 7.00
C LYS A 37 -23.37 0.52 6.48
N VAL A 38 -24.06 1.59 6.07
CA VAL A 38 -23.39 2.85 5.69
C VAL A 38 -22.65 3.43 6.90
N ALA A 39 -23.28 3.51 8.07
CA ALA A 39 -22.65 4.00 9.29
C ALA A 39 -21.46 3.13 9.72
N GLU A 40 -21.64 1.81 9.75
CA GLU A 40 -20.58 0.83 10.09
C GLU A 40 -19.37 0.97 9.16
N GLY A 41 -19.59 0.99 7.85
CA GLY A 41 -18.50 1.06 6.88
C GLY A 41 -17.79 2.41 6.88
N THR A 42 -18.53 3.51 7.07
CA THR A 42 -17.94 4.85 7.22
C THR A 42 -17.04 4.91 8.46
N PHE A 43 -17.52 4.41 9.60
CA PHE A 43 -16.75 4.39 10.85
C PHE A 43 -15.51 3.50 10.73
N LYS A 44 -15.63 2.28 10.18
CA LYS A 44 -14.50 1.38 9.97
C LYS A 44 -13.45 1.95 9.02
N THR A 45 -13.88 2.68 7.99
CA THR A 45 -12.97 3.38 7.08
C THR A 45 -12.16 4.44 7.83
N LEU A 46 -12.84 5.27 8.63
CA LEU A 46 -12.21 6.29 9.47
C LEU A 46 -11.20 5.66 10.45
N LEU A 47 -11.64 4.65 11.19
CA LEU A 47 -10.83 3.95 12.17
C LEU A 47 -9.63 3.25 11.53
N GLY A 48 -9.82 2.60 10.38
CA GLY A 48 -8.76 1.94 9.63
C GLY A 48 -7.67 2.91 9.19
N PHE A 49 -8.05 4.12 8.73
CA PHE A 49 -7.08 5.17 8.42
C PHE A 49 -6.27 5.59 9.65
N LEU A 50 -6.93 5.83 10.79
CA LEU A 50 -6.26 6.26 12.02
C LEU A 50 -5.30 5.18 12.57
N ILE A 51 -5.71 3.92 12.55
CA ILE A 51 -4.84 2.77 12.93
C ILE A 51 -3.64 2.68 11.98
N MET A 52 -3.87 2.84 10.68
CA MET A 52 -2.79 2.87 9.68
C MET A 52 -1.76 3.98 10.02
N MET A 53 -2.23 5.20 10.32
CA MET A 53 -1.36 6.31 10.72
C MET A 53 -0.59 6.04 12.02
N ALA A 54 -1.20 5.37 13.00
CA ALA A 54 -0.52 4.97 14.22
C ALA A 54 0.65 4.01 13.93
N GLY A 55 0.42 3.01 13.07
CA GLY A 55 1.47 2.07 12.62
C GLY A 55 2.61 2.79 11.89
N ILE A 56 2.27 3.73 11.00
CA ILE A 56 3.25 4.56 10.27
C ILE A 56 4.17 5.30 11.25
N ASN A 57 3.63 5.93 12.29
CA ASN A 57 4.45 6.71 13.23
C ASN A 57 5.50 5.83 13.94
N ILE A 58 5.14 4.59 14.27
CA ILE A 58 6.05 3.62 14.87
C ILE A 58 7.16 3.26 13.87
N ILE A 59 6.79 2.94 12.63
CA ILE A 59 7.73 2.58 11.55
C ILE A 59 8.71 3.72 11.28
N VAL A 60 8.21 4.94 11.13
CA VAL A 60 9.04 6.13 10.87
C VAL A 60 10.03 6.37 12.02
N GLY A 61 9.60 6.21 13.27
CA GLY A 61 10.49 6.30 14.43
C GLY A 61 11.63 5.29 14.35
N ALA A 62 11.29 4.01 14.14
CA ALA A 62 12.26 2.93 14.04
C ALA A 62 13.24 3.13 12.87
N LEU A 63 12.75 3.52 11.69
CA LEU A 63 13.58 3.78 10.51
C LEU A 63 14.47 5.02 10.66
N THR A 64 13.99 6.05 11.35
CA THR A 64 14.79 7.25 11.64
C THR A 64 15.99 6.87 12.51
N TYR A 65 15.75 6.07 13.55
CA TYR A 65 16.82 5.53 14.37
C TYR A 65 17.78 4.66 13.55
N LEU A 66 17.26 3.73 12.74
CA LEU A 66 18.06 2.85 11.89
C LEU A 66 18.96 3.67 10.95
N ASN A 67 18.41 4.68 10.28
CA ASN A 67 19.18 5.54 9.39
C ASN A 67 20.30 6.27 10.13
N SER A 68 20.03 6.75 11.35
CA SER A 68 21.02 7.43 12.19
C SER A 68 22.21 6.53 12.52
N ILE A 69 21.96 5.31 13.03
CA ILE A 69 23.03 4.38 13.38
C ILE A 69 23.76 3.83 12.15
N PHE A 70 23.06 3.68 11.02
CA PHE A 70 23.65 3.22 9.77
C PHE A 70 24.59 4.27 9.18
N THR A 71 24.15 5.53 9.17
CA THR A 71 24.96 6.66 8.72
C THR A 71 26.19 6.84 9.59
N HIS A 72 26.04 6.79 10.92
CA HIS A 72 27.15 6.94 11.84
C HIS A 72 28.13 5.75 11.79
N GLY A 73 27.61 4.52 11.83
CA GLY A 73 28.42 3.30 11.91
C GLY A 73 29.18 2.98 10.61
N PHE A 74 28.63 3.32 9.45
CA PHE A 74 29.24 3.00 8.15
C PHE A 74 29.69 4.22 7.34
N GLY A 75 29.49 5.45 7.84
CA GLY A 75 29.84 6.67 7.10
C GLY A 75 29.08 6.83 5.78
N MET A 76 27.93 6.14 5.62
CA MET A 76 27.13 6.18 4.40
C MET A 76 26.03 7.21 4.52
N THR A 77 25.94 8.12 3.56
CA THR A 77 24.78 9.03 3.41
C THR A 77 23.76 8.37 2.49
N GLY A 78 22.61 7.98 3.02
CA GLY A 78 21.53 7.38 2.25
C GLY A 78 20.18 7.47 2.97
N TYR A 79 19.11 7.16 2.26
CA TYR A 79 17.77 7.02 2.84
C TYR A 79 17.37 5.56 2.84
N ILE A 80 16.90 5.06 3.97
CA ILE A 80 16.32 3.71 4.04
C ILE A 80 14.92 3.81 3.44
N THR A 81 14.76 3.19 2.26
CA THR A 81 13.50 3.22 1.52
C THR A 81 12.58 2.11 1.99
N ASP A 82 11.53 2.47 2.72
CA ASP A 82 10.42 1.58 3.03
C ASP A 82 9.15 2.15 2.40
N VAL A 83 8.48 1.33 1.58
CA VAL A 83 7.29 1.73 0.81
C VAL A 83 6.19 2.21 1.77
N ALA A 84 5.98 1.49 2.87
CA ALA A 84 4.92 1.80 3.83
C ALA A 84 5.21 3.09 4.62
N ALA A 85 6.47 3.30 5.02
CA ALA A 85 6.90 4.53 5.70
C ALA A 85 6.80 5.75 4.80
N ILE A 86 7.28 5.64 3.54
CA ILE A 86 7.18 6.72 2.54
C ILE A 86 5.70 7.03 2.27
N ALA A 87 4.87 5.99 2.10
CA ALA A 87 3.45 6.18 1.87
C ALA A 87 2.81 6.95 3.02
N GLY A 88 3.14 6.56 4.25
CA GLY A 88 2.58 7.17 5.45
C GLY A 88 3.02 8.60 5.68
N LEU A 89 4.31 8.91 5.49
CA LEU A 89 4.83 10.27 5.56
C LEU A 89 4.16 11.18 4.53
N ALA A 90 4.02 10.69 3.29
CA ALA A 90 3.33 11.43 2.25
C ALA A 90 1.83 11.64 2.56
N ASN A 91 1.15 10.64 3.14
CA ASN A 91 -0.25 10.80 3.57
C ASN A 91 -0.41 11.77 4.76
N ARG A 92 0.62 11.90 5.60
CA ARG A 92 0.63 12.91 6.68
C ARG A 92 0.69 14.33 6.11
N GLU A 93 1.47 14.55 5.05
CA GLU A 93 1.70 15.88 4.48
C GLU A 93 0.70 16.27 3.37
N LEU A 94 0.28 15.30 2.56
CA LEU A 94 -0.54 15.49 1.35
C LEU A 94 -1.82 14.63 1.38
N GLY A 95 -2.29 14.21 2.56
CA GLY A 95 -3.35 13.21 2.68
C GLY A 95 -4.65 13.56 1.95
N SER A 96 -5.01 14.84 1.90
CA SER A 96 -6.20 15.31 1.17
C SER A 96 -6.03 15.16 -0.34
N GLU A 97 -4.88 15.59 -0.87
CA GLU A 97 -4.49 15.41 -2.26
C GLU A 97 -4.42 13.94 -2.65
N VAL A 98 -3.87 13.08 -1.79
CA VAL A 98 -3.81 11.63 -2.01
C VAL A 98 -5.21 11.03 -2.09
N ALA A 99 -6.10 11.37 -1.16
CA ALA A 99 -7.48 10.87 -1.15
C ALA A 99 -8.26 11.30 -2.40
N MET A 100 -8.13 12.57 -2.83
CA MET A 100 -8.75 13.07 -4.05
C MET A 100 -8.14 12.43 -5.31
N THR A 101 -6.82 12.27 -5.33
CA THR A 101 -6.11 11.59 -6.43
C THR A 101 -6.60 10.15 -6.56
N LEU A 102 -6.75 9.43 -5.46
CA LEU A 102 -7.31 8.07 -5.45
C LEU A 102 -8.72 8.01 -6.06
N MET A 103 -9.58 9.00 -5.75
CA MET A 103 -10.91 9.10 -6.35
C MET A 103 -10.82 9.28 -7.87
N VAL A 104 -9.94 10.16 -8.35
CA VAL A 104 -9.72 10.37 -9.79
C VAL A 104 -9.16 9.11 -10.46
N ILE A 105 -8.25 8.38 -9.81
CA ILE A 105 -7.75 7.08 -10.31
C ILE A 105 -8.92 6.12 -10.54
N PHE A 106 -9.81 5.96 -9.56
CA PHE A 106 -10.98 5.08 -9.70
C PHE A 106 -11.92 5.54 -10.82
N ALA A 107 -12.22 6.84 -10.88
CA ALA A 107 -13.09 7.40 -11.91
C ALA A 107 -12.52 7.16 -13.32
N VAL A 108 -11.23 7.46 -13.52
CA VAL A 108 -10.54 7.27 -14.79
C VAL A 108 -10.45 5.78 -15.15
N ASN A 109 -10.16 4.90 -14.19
CA ASN A 109 -10.17 3.45 -14.42
C ASN A 109 -11.55 2.97 -14.93
N ILE A 110 -12.64 3.40 -14.28
CA ILE A 110 -14.01 3.05 -14.70
C ILE A 110 -14.32 3.61 -16.09
N ILE A 111 -13.98 4.88 -16.36
CA ILE A 111 -14.22 5.53 -17.66
C ILE A 111 -13.52 4.76 -18.77
N ILE A 112 -12.22 4.48 -18.62
CA ILE A 112 -11.45 3.75 -19.62
C ILE A 112 -12.02 2.34 -19.80
N ALA A 113 -12.31 1.62 -18.73
CA ALA A 113 -12.88 0.27 -18.83
C ALA A 113 -14.29 0.27 -19.46
N ARG A 114 -15.04 1.35 -19.31
CA ARG A 114 -16.36 1.50 -19.94
C ARG A 114 -16.24 1.66 -21.45
N ILE A 115 -15.40 2.57 -21.92
CA ILE A 115 -15.36 3.00 -23.32
C ILE A 115 -14.38 2.18 -24.19
N THR A 116 -13.41 1.51 -23.58
CA THR A 116 -12.40 0.71 -24.29
C THR A 116 -12.70 -0.80 -24.17
N PRO A 117 -12.07 -1.67 -24.99
CA PRO A 117 -12.16 -3.13 -24.81
C PRO A 117 -11.43 -3.63 -23.55
N PHE A 118 -10.62 -2.79 -22.89
CA PHE A 118 -9.89 -3.17 -21.69
C PHE A 118 -10.81 -3.14 -20.46
N LYS A 119 -11.57 -4.21 -20.25
CA LYS A 119 -12.57 -4.32 -19.16
C LYS A 119 -12.00 -4.52 -17.76
N TYR A 120 -10.77 -4.08 -17.48
CA TYR A 120 -10.11 -4.32 -16.20
C TYR A 120 -10.46 -3.25 -15.18
N ILE A 121 -11.03 -3.66 -14.04
CA ILE A 121 -11.27 -2.80 -12.88
C ILE A 121 -10.26 -3.19 -11.80
N PHE A 122 -9.35 -2.27 -11.50
CA PHE A 122 -8.32 -2.48 -10.49
C PHE A 122 -8.95 -2.33 -9.11
N LEU A 123 -8.96 -3.41 -8.33
CA LEU A 123 -9.62 -3.46 -7.02
C LEU A 123 -8.64 -3.71 -5.87
N THR A 124 -7.34 -3.73 -6.16
CA THR A 124 -6.28 -3.79 -5.15
C THR A 124 -6.09 -2.42 -4.51
N GLY A 125 -6.90 -2.11 -3.51
CA GLY A 125 -6.93 -0.77 -2.94
C GLY A 125 -5.62 -0.31 -2.30
N GLN A 126 -4.80 -1.20 -1.73
CA GLN A 126 -3.48 -0.81 -1.18
C GLN A 126 -2.55 -0.30 -2.28
N ALA A 127 -2.52 -1.00 -3.41
CA ALA A 127 -1.71 -0.63 -4.56
C ALA A 127 -2.21 0.69 -5.19
N LEU A 128 -3.54 0.91 -5.25
CA LEU A 128 -4.11 2.18 -5.72
C LEU A 128 -3.81 3.34 -4.78
N LEU A 129 -3.90 3.12 -3.47
CA LEU A 129 -3.52 4.12 -2.47
C LEU A 129 -2.05 4.49 -2.61
N TRP A 130 -1.17 3.50 -2.83
CA TRP A 130 0.24 3.75 -3.12
C TRP A 130 0.43 4.60 -4.39
N MET A 131 -0.25 4.26 -5.50
CA MET A 131 -0.15 5.06 -6.73
C MET A 131 -0.70 6.46 -6.58
N ALA A 132 -1.79 6.65 -5.84
CA ALA A 132 -2.29 7.98 -5.51
C ALA A 132 -1.26 8.76 -4.69
N THR A 133 -0.60 8.10 -3.74
CA THR A 133 0.41 8.70 -2.88
C THR A 133 1.63 9.15 -3.65
N ILE A 134 2.23 8.27 -4.46
CA ILE A 134 3.39 8.61 -5.28
C ILE A 134 3.05 9.62 -6.36
N GLY A 135 1.87 9.52 -6.99
CA GLY A 135 1.39 10.51 -7.96
C GLY A 135 1.30 11.91 -7.34
N ALA A 136 0.76 12.01 -6.13
CA ALA A 136 0.67 13.27 -5.40
C ALA A 136 2.06 13.81 -5.02
N VAL A 137 2.95 12.97 -4.49
CA VAL A 137 4.31 13.37 -4.09
C VAL A 137 5.12 13.86 -5.30
N ILE A 138 5.12 13.11 -6.40
CA ILE A 138 5.85 13.48 -7.62
C ILE A 138 5.28 14.78 -8.20
N GLY A 139 3.95 14.89 -8.29
CA GLY A 139 3.30 16.11 -8.75
C GLY A 139 3.68 17.32 -7.90
N TYR A 140 3.64 17.17 -6.57
CA TYR A 140 4.05 18.20 -5.62
C TYR A 140 5.51 18.61 -5.80
N LYS A 141 6.43 17.64 -5.90
CA LYS A 141 7.86 17.90 -6.14
C LYS A 141 8.14 18.52 -7.51
N ALA A 142 7.29 18.25 -8.50
CA ALA A 142 7.32 18.92 -9.80
C ALA A 142 6.71 20.34 -9.78
N GLY A 143 6.26 20.83 -8.63
CA GLY A 143 5.68 22.17 -8.46
C GLY A 143 4.17 22.25 -8.70
N LEU A 144 3.49 21.11 -8.91
CA LEU A 144 2.02 21.08 -9.02
C LEU A 144 1.39 21.13 -7.62
N THR A 145 0.28 21.85 -7.48
CA THR A 145 -0.52 21.85 -6.24
C THR A 145 -2.00 21.85 -6.58
N GLY A 146 -2.85 21.48 -5.63
CA GLY A 146 -4.30 21.49 -5.80
C GLY A 146 -4.78 20.66 -7.00
N LEU A 147 -5.71 21.23 -7.78
CA LEU A 147 -6.38 20.51 -8.86
C LEU A 147 -5.42 19.97 -9.95
N PRO A 148 -4.44 20.74 -10.47
CA PRO A 148 -3.44 20.20 -11.40
C PRO A 148 -2.71 18.95 -10.90
N LEU A 149 -2.31 18.92 -9.63
CA LEU A 149 -1.66 17.76 -9.02
C LEU A 149 -2.61 16.56 -9.01
N ILE A 150 -3.83 16.77 -8.50
CA ILE A 150 -4.85 15.72 -8.34
C ILE A 150 -5.21 15.10 -9.69
N LEU A 151 -5.44 15.93 -10.71
CA LEU A 151 -5.80 15.46 -12.05
C LEU A 151 -4.64 14.74 -12.73
N THR A 152 -3.42 15.28 -12.66
CA THR A 152 -2.26 14.67 -13.33
C THR A 152 -1.94 13.30 -12.72
N GLY A 153 -1.82 13.22 -11.39
CA GLY A 153 -1.57 11.96 -10.69
C GLY A 153 -2.73 10.98 -10.86
N GLY A 154 -3.96 11.49 -10.83
CA GLY A 154 -5.17 10.69 -10.91
C GLY A 154 -5.39 10.07 -12.28
N ILE A 155 -5.22 10.85 -13.36
CA ILE A 155 -5.32 10.38 -14.73
C ILE A 155 -4.23 9.35 -15.01
N PHE A 156 -2.98 9.66 -14.67
CA PHE A 156 -1.87 8.73 -14.85
C PHE A 156 -2.13 7.40 -14.11
N GLY A 157 -2.48 7.46 -12.82
CA GLY A 157 -2.78 6.28 -12.02
C GLY A 157 -3.96 5.48 -12.56
N GLY A 158 -5.03 6.14 -13.02
CA GLY A 158 -6.20 5.48 -13.60
C GLY A 158 -5.91 4.79 -14.94
N VAL A 159 -5.06 5.38 -15.77
CA VAL A 159 -4.56 4.72 -17.00
C VAL A 159 -3.73 3.49 -16.63
N MET A 160 -2.80 3.62 -15.68
CA MET A 160 -1.98 2.49 -15.22
C MET A 160 -2.83 1.37 -14.60
N ALA A 161 -3.92 1.71 -13.90
CA ALA A 161 -4.85 0.76 -13.32
C ALA A 161 -5.56 -0.12 -14.36
N VAL A 162 -5.65 0.31 -15.62
CA VAL A 162 -6.15 -0.52 -16.73
C VAL A 162 -5.02 -1.23 -17.45
N LEU A 163 -3.94 -0.51 -17.76
CA LEU A 163 -2.85 -1.03 -18.57
C LEU A 163 -2.07 -2.14 -17.87
N MET A 164 -1.81 -2.03 -16.57
CA MET A 164 -1.05 -3.05 -15.84
C MET A 164 -1.75 -4.41 -15.86
N PRO A 165 -3.04 -4.55 -15.45
CA PRO A 165 -3.75 -5.81 -15.60
C PRO A 165 -3.79 -6.31 -17.06
N ALA A 166 -4.01 -5.41 -18.03
CA ALA A 166 -4.05 -5.78 -19.44
C ALA A 166 -2.74 -6.39 -19.94
N LEU A 167 -1.59 -5.82 -19.53
CA LEU A 167 -0.25 -6.31 -19.87
C LEU A 167 0.04 -7.67 -19.23
N ALA A 168 -0.39 -7.87 -17.97
CA ALA A 168 -0.21 -9.13 -17.26
C ALA A 168 -1.11 -10.26 -17.78
N GLN A 169 -2.29 -9.94 -18.32
CA GLN A 169 -3.35 -10.92 -18.55
C GLN A 169 -2.94 -12.16 -19.38
N PRO A 170 -2.15 -12.05 -20.46
CA PRO A 170 -1.72 -13.23 -21.21
C PRO A 170 -0.90 -14.23 -20.38
N VAL A 171 -0.14 -13.74 -19.40
CA VAL A 171 0.62 -14.58 -18.46
C VAL A 171 -0.29 -15.10 -17.35
N VAL A 172 -1.15 -14.24 -16.80
CA VAL A 172 -2.11 -14.60 -15.75
C VAL A 172 -3.01 -15.76 -16.21
N ARG A 173 -3.59 -15.70 -17.43
CA ARG A 173 -4.41 -16.78 -17.98
C ARG A 173 -3.70 -18.13 -18.03
N LYS A 174 -2.39 -18.15 -18.29
CA LYS A 174 -1.61 -19.39 -18.32
C LYS A 174 -1.38 -19.97 -16.93
N ILE A 175 -1.27 -19.10 -15.92
CA ILE A 175 -1.06 -19.50 -14.53
C ILE A 175 -2.38 -19.97 -13.92
N THR A 176 -3.47 -19.24 -14.16
CA THR A 176 -4.77 -19.47 -13.52
C THR A 176 -5.68 -20.43 -14.29
N GLY A 177 -5.47 -20.60 -15.60
CA GLY A 177 -6.38 -21.34 -16.48
C GLY A 177 -7.73 -20.66 -16.73
N SER A 178 -7.92 -19.41 -16.27
CA SER A 178 -9.16 -18.63 -16.41
C SER A 178 -8.86 -17.19 -16.88
N ASP A 179 -9.83 -16.56 -17.55
CA ASP A 179 -9.79 -15.15 -17.96
C ASP A 179 -10.67 -14.23 -17.09
N ASP A 180 -11.22 -14.75 -16.00
CA ASP A 180 -12.16 -14.04 -15.11
C ASP A 180 -11.46 -13.12 -14.10
N VAL A 181 -10.18 -13.39 -13.83
CA VAL A 181 -9.36 -12.67 -12.86
C VAL A 181 -8.15 -12.06 -13.56
N ALA A 182 -7.79 -10.84 -13.17
CA ALA A 182 -6.60 -10.15 -13.64
C ALA A 182 -5.69 -9.73 -12.47
N LEU A 183 -4.41 -9.51 -12.76
CA LEU A 183 -3.45 -9.04 -11.76
C LEU A 183 -3.53 -7.51 -11.61
N GLY A 184 -4.13 -7.07 -10.52
CA GLY A 184 -4.16 -5.68 -10.09
C GLY A 184 -2.94 -5.32 -9.26
N HIS A 185 -1.76 -5.20 -9.88
CA HIS A 185 -0.55 -4.73 -9.19
C HIS A 185 0.31 -3.82 -10.07
N PHE A 186 1.02 -2.86 -9.47
CA PHE A 186 1.83 -1.88 -10.22
C PHE A 186 3.27 -2.36 -10.51
N CYS A 187 3.75 -3.40 -9.82
CA CYS A 187 5.01 -4.09 -10.18
C CYS A 187 4.88 -5.03 -11.40
N THR A 188 3.80 -4.93 -12.17
CA THR A 188 3.49 -5.84 -13.28
C THR A 188 4.62 -5.99 -14.29
N ILE A 189 5.31 -4.90 -14.64
CA ILE A 189 6.45 -4.98 -15.58
C ILE A 189 7.54 -5.90 -15.04
N GLY A 190 7.86 -5.80 -13.75
CA GLY A 190 8.82 -6.70 -13.10
C GLY A 190 8.37 -8.15 -13.14
N TYR A 191 7.08 -8.43 -12.91
CA TYR A 191 6.53 -9.78 -13.01
C TYR A 191 6.58 -10.33 -14.44
N LEU A 192 6.36 -9.48 -15.45
CA LEU A 192 6.48 -9.88 -16.86
C LEU A 192 7.93 -10.21 -17.22
N VAL A 193 8.90 -9.42 -16.74
CA VAL A 193 10.32 -9.74 -16.89
C VAL A 193 10.64 -11.06 -16.20
N GLN A 194 10.19 -11.27 -14.97
CA GLN A 194 10.40 -12.53 -14.25
C GLN A 194 9.79 -13.72 -14.99
N ALA A 195 8.56 -13.58 -15.51
CA ALA A 195 7.90 -14.62 -16.31
C ALA A 195 8.67 -14.92 -17.61
N ALA A 196 9.21 -13.88 -18.28
CA ALA A 196 10.03 -14.05 -19.47
C ALA A 196 11.35 -14.76 -19.17
N VAL A 197 12.05 -14.37 -18.10
CA VAL A 197 13.28 -15.02 -17.65
C VAL A 197 12.98 -16.47 -17.27
N ALA A 198 11.96 -16.72 -16.45
CA ALA A 198 11.55 -18.07 -16.04
C ALA A 198 11.23 -18.98 -17.23
N LYS A 199 10.61 -18.44 -18.29
CA LYS A 199 10.36 -19.20 -19.53
C LYS A 199 11.65 -19.64 -20.22
N VAL A 200 12.70 -18.83 -20.17
CA VAL A 200 14.01 -19.13 -20.80
C VAL A 200 14.85 -20.04 -19.93
N VAL A 201 14.93 -19.78 -18.62
CA VAL A 201 15.84 -20.48 -17.70
C VAL A 201 15.22 -21.70 -17.04
N GLY A 202 13.90 -21.72 -16.85
CA GLY A 202 13.21 -22.71 -16.03
C GLY A 202 13.27 -24.13 -16.61
N LYS A 203 13.24 -24.31 -17.94
CA LYS A 203 13.41 -25.63 -18.61
C LYS A 203 12.63 -26.81 -17.97
N GLY A 204 11.44 -26.58 -17.40
CA GLY A 204 10.66 -27.61 -16.71
C GLY A 204 11.13 -27.93 -15.28
N SER A 205 11.87 -27.02 -14.64
CA SER A 205 12.27 -27.10 -13.24
C SER A 205 11.05 -27.23 -12.34
N ARG A 206 11.22 -28.00 -11.26
CA ARG A 206 10.21 -28.14 -10.20
C ARG A 206 9.77 -26.76 -9.72
N SER A 207 8.48 -26.63 -9.45
CA SER A 207 7.95 -25.40 -8.91
C SER A 207 8.46 -25.22 -7.48
N THR A 208 8.72 -23.98 -7.06
CA THR A 208 8.99 -23.72 -5.63
C THR A 208 7.79 -24.06 -4.75
N GLU A 209 6.60 -24.11 -5.35
CA GLU A 209 5.35 -24.64 -4.76
C GLU A 209 5.45 -26.10 -4.32
N ASP A 210 6.34 -26.88 -4.94
CA ASP A 210 6.53 -28.30 -4.63
C ASP A 210 7.60 -28.50 -3.53
N LEU A 211 8.13 -27.42 -2.94
CA LEU A 211 9.11 -27.49 -1.86
C LEU A 211 8.41 -27.66 -0.51
N GLU A 212 8.58 -28.84 0.09
CA GLU A 212 8.30 -29.04 1.50
C GLU A 212 9.45 -28.49 2.35
N LEU A 213 9.22 -27.39 3.06
CA LEU A 213 10.19 -26.86 4.01
C LEU A 213 10.32 -27.81 5.22
N PRO A 214 11.55 -28.06 5.72
CA PRO A 214 11.74 -28.81 6.97
C PRO A 214 10.99 -28.14 8.12
N ASP A 215 10.54 -28.91 9.11
CA ASP A 215 9.74 -28.41 10.23
C ASP A 215 10.36 -27.19 10.94
N ASN A 216 11.69 -27.17 11.06
CA ASN A 216 12.45 -26.08 11.68
C ASN A 216 12.40 -24.75 10.90
N PHE A 217 11.97 -24.73 9.63
CA PHE A 217 11.88 -23.53 8.79
C PHE A 217 10.44 -23.10 8.49
N LYS A 218 9.43 -23.86 8.95
CA LYS A 218 8.01 -23.52 8.74
C LYS A 218 7.63 -22.16 9.31
N PHE A 219 8.36 -21.69 10.32
CA PHE A 219 8.17 -20.37 10.91
C PHE A 219 8.37 -19.21 9.92
N LEU A 220 9.13 -19.41 8.83
CA LEU A 220 9.33 -18.39 7.79
C LEU A 220 8.07 -18.15 6.94
N GLN A 221 7.06 -19.03 7.03
CA GLN A 221 5.75 -18.82 6.41
C GLN A 221 4.94 -17.76 7.16
N ASP A 222 5.26 -17.47 8.42
CA ASP A 222 4.71 -16.32 9.14
C ASP A 222 5.41 -15.04 8.66
N THR A 223 4.63 -14.15 8.05
CA THR A 223 5.15 -12.91 7.45
C THR A 223 5.86 -12.02 8.47
N TYR A 224 5.37 -11.93 9.70
CA TYR A 224 5.92 -11.03 10.72
C TYR A 224 7.16 -11.61 11.36
N LEU A 225 7.19 -12.92 11.57
CA LEU A 225 8.37 -13.60 12.06
C LEU A 225 9.49 -13.60 11.02
N SER A 226 9.16 -13.85 9.75
CA SER A 226 10.09 -13.73 8.63
C SER A 226 10.65 -12.31 8.51
N MET A 227 9.81 -11.28 8.69
CA MET A 227 10.26 -9.89 8.75
C MET A 227 11.21 -9.64 9.93
N ALA A 228 10.90 -10.16 11.13
CA ALA A 228 11.78 -10.01 12.28
C ALA A 228 13.18 -10.62 12.06
N VAL A 229 13.25 -11.78 11.40
CA VAL A 229 14.52 -12.45 11.06
C VAL A 229 15.42 -11.58 10.21
N VAL A 230 14.84 -10.77 9.31
CA VAL A 230 15.60 -9.83 8.45
C VAL A 230 15.91 -8.54 9.21
N MET A 231 14.92 -7.98 9.90
CA MET A 231 15.06 -6.67 10.54
C MET A 231 16.00 -6.71 11.75
N ILE A 232 16.03 -7.79 12.54
CA ILE A 232 16.92 -7.88 13.70
C ILE A 232 18.40 -7.71 13.30
N PRO A 233 18.97 -8.50 12.37
CA PRO A 233 20.32 -8.27 11.86
C PRO A 233 20.51 -6.88 11.27
N MET A 234 19.50 -6.36 10.55
CA MET A 234 19.57 -5.03 9.96
C MET A 234 19.71 -3.91 11.00
N TYR A 235 19.22 -4.06 12.23
CA TYR A 235 19.45 -3.09 13.31
C TYR A 235 20.71 -3.41 14.12
N LEU A 236 21.00 -4.68 14.39
CA LEU A 236 22.12 -5.06 15.25
C LEU A 236 23.49 -4.84 14.60
N ILE A 237 23.64 -5.13 13.30
CA ILE A 237 24.92 -4.97 12.60
C ILE A 237 25.35 -3.49 12.55
N PRO A 238 24.49 -2.53 12.15
CA PRO A 238 24.83 -1.12 12.24
C PRO A 238 25.01 -0.62 13.66
N ALA A 239 24.29 -1.18 14.64
CA ALA A 239 24.45 -0.80 16.03
C ALA A 239 25.84 -1.16 16.57
N LEU A 240 26.38 -2.32 16.17
CA LEU A 240 27.76 -2.71 16.48
C LEU A 240 28.77 -1.73 15.87
N ALA A 241 28.55 -1.31 14.62
CA ALA A 241 29.42 -0.35 13.94
C ALA A 241 29.34 1.06 14.54
N ALA A 242 28.15 1.51 14.93
CA ALA A 242 27.93 2.84 15.53
C ALA A 242 28.45 2.92 16.97
N GLY A 243 28.42 1.80 17.70
CA GLY A 243 28.95 1.69 19.05
C GLY A 243 28.04 2.24 20.16
N PRO A 244 28.33 1.88 21.43
CA PRO A 244 27.47 2.19 22.57
C PRO A 244 27.41 3.68 22.92
N GLN A 245 28.50 4.44 22.72
CA GLN A 245 28.54 5.87 23.04
C GLN A 245 27.58 6.66 22.17
N TYR A 246 27.53 6.37 20.87
CA TYR A 246 26.61 7.03 19.96
C TYR A 246 25.15 6.69 20.28
N ILE A 247 24.86 5.41 20.57
CA ILE A 247 23.50 4.96 20.81
C ILE A 247 22.94 5.39 22.17
N ALA A 248 23.81 5.73 23.14
CA ALA A 248 23.39 6.18 24.47
C ALA A 248 22.42 7.37 24.44
N GLN A 249 22.52 8.25 23.43
CA GLN A 249 21.60 9.39 23.24
C GLN A 249 20.15 8.97 22.94
N TYR A 250 19.94 7.75 22.43
CA TYR A 250 18.62 7.18 22.13
C TYR A 250 18.15 6.22 23.21
N ALA A 251 19.09 5.46 23.78
CA ALA A 251 18.77 4.29 24.57
C ALA A 251 18.26 4.59 25.99
N GLY A 252 18.36 5.84 26.47
CA GLY A 252 17.82 6.24 27.78
C GLY A 252 18.38 5.42 28.95
N GLY A 253 19.65 4.99 28.86
CA GLY A 253 20.30 4.11 29.84
C GLY A 253 20.17 2.60 29.56
N MET A 254 19.41 2.19 28.53
CA MET A 254 19.35 0.80 28.08
C MET A 254 20.64 0.38 27.35
N ASN A 255 20.99 -0.91 27.38
CA ASN A 255 22.07 -1.45 26.58
C ASN A 255 21.81 -1.22 25.07
N TYR A 256 22.82 -0.77 24.32
CA TYR A 256 22.67 -0.38 22.91
C TYR A 256 22.17 -1.50 21.99
N LEU A 257 22.60 -2.75 22.19
CA LEU A 257 22.14 -3.89 21.40
C LEU A 257 20.69 -4.24 21.74
N MET A 258 20.33 -4.18 23.03
CA MET A 258 18.94 -4.40 23.45
C MET A 258 18.03 -3.31 22.90
N TYR A 259 18.43 -2.04 22.97
CA TYR A 259 17.67 -0.95 22.38
C TYR A 259 17.49 -1.15 20.87
N SER A 260 18.56 -1.50 20.15
CA SER A 260 18.52 -1.76 18.71
C SER A 260 17.62 -2.95 18.35
N PHE A 261 17.69 -4.02 19.13
CA PHE A 261 16.78 -5.17 19.02
C PHE A 261 15.32 -4.74 19.21
N MET A 262 15.03 -3.97 20.26
CA MET A 262 13.68 -3.46 20.53
C MET A 262 13.17 -2.56 19.39
N GLN A 263 14.04 -1.76 18.77
CA GLN A 263 13.69 -0.95 17.60
C GLN A 263 13.34 -1.82 16.38
N ALA A 264 14.07 -2.92 16.15
CA ALA A 264 13.72 -3.88 15.11
C ALA A 264 12.35 -4.53 15.36
N ILE A 265 12.05 -4.92 16.60
CA ILE A 265 10.73 -5.48 16.97
C ILE A 265 9.63 -4.42 16.83
N GLN A 266 9.87 -3.18 17.23
CA GLN A 266 8.93 -2.06 17.04
C GLN A 266 8.63 -1.81 15.57
N PHE A 267 9.63 -1.92 14.68
CA PHE A 267 9.38 -1.85 13.23
C PHE A 267 8.39 -2.92 12.78
N VAL A 268 8.61 -4.19 13.15
CA VAL A 268 7.71 -5.32 12.79
C VAL A 268 6.30 -5.08 13.35
N ALA A 269 6.19 -4.65 14.61
CA ALA A 269 4.91 -4.33 15.24
C ALA A 269 4.21 -3.15 14.54
N GLY A 270 4.96 -2.11 14.16
CA GLY A 270 4.44 -0.98 13.39
C GLY A 270 3.87 -1.41 12.04
N VAL A 271 4.56 -2.30 11.34
CA VAL A 271 4.08 -2.89 10.07
C VAL A 271 2.81 -3.72 10.28
N PHE A 272 2.74 -4.53 11.35
CA PHE A 272 1.51 -5.25 11.72
C PHE A 272 0.33 -4.30 11.92
N ILE A 273 0.51 -3.25 12.72
CA ILE A 273 -0.53 -2.26 13.02
C ILE A 273 -0.96 -1.57 11.72
N LEU A 274 0.00 -1.14 10.90
CA LEU A 274 -0.26 -0.54 9.60
C LEU A 274 -1.14 -1.42 8.72
N TYR A 275 -0.78 -2.70 8.55
CA TYR A 275 -1.56 -3.62 7.71
C TYR A 275 -2.94 -3.92 8.28
N SER A 276 -3.09 -3.96 9.61
CA SER A 276 -4.40 -4.09 10.24
C SER A 276 -5.32 -2.91 9.89
N GLY A 277 -4.79 -1.68 9.93
CA GLY A 277 -5.50 -0.45 9.56
C GLY A 277 -5.85 -0.40 8.07
N VAL A 278 -4.87 -0.70 7.20
CA VAL A 278 -5.07 -0.78 5.75
C VAL A 278 -6.17 -1.79 5.42
N ARG A 279 -6.13 -2.98 6.01
CA ARG A 279 -7.14 -4.02 5.78
C ARG A 279 -8.53 -3.54 6.20
N LEU A 280 -8.65 -2.94 7.38
CA LEU A 280 -9.93 -2.42 7.87
C LEU A 280 -10.51 -1.34 6.94
N LEU A 281 -9.67 -0.43 6.48
CA LEU A 281 -10.04 0.64 5.54
C LEU A 281 -10.46 0.09 4.17
N LEU A 282 -9.69 -0.85 3.62
CA LEU A 282 -9.94 -1.41 2.30
C LEU A 282 -11.14 -2.35 2.24
N ASN A 283 -11.48 -3.00 3.35
CA ASN A 283 -12.67 -3.84 3.46
C ASN A 283 -13.97 -3.07 3.19
N GLU A 284 -13.97 -1.75 3.36
CA GLU A 284 -15.14 -0.91 3.11
C GLU A 284 -15.00 -0.17 1.77
N LEU A 285 -13.82 0.38 1.45
CA LEU A 285 -13.59 1.10 0.19
C LEU A 285 -13.67 0.19 -1.04
N VAL A 286 -13.02 -0.98 -1.03
CA VAL A 286 -12.95 -1.83 -2.23
C VAL A 286 -14.35 -2.31 -2.63
N PRO A 287 -15.20 -2.85 -1.72
CA PRO A 287 -16.57 -3.16 -2.07
C PRO A 287 -17.35 -1.94 -2.53
N ALA A 288 -17.18 -0.78 -1.88
CA ALA A 288 -17.82 0.50 -2.23
C ALA A 288 -17.59 0.84 -3.72
N PHE A 289 -16.34 0.76 -4.18
CA PHE A 289 -15.98 1.01 -5.59
C PHE A 289 -16.38 -0.12 -6.54
N ARG A 290 -16.21 -1.38 -6.14
CA ARG A 290 -16.61 -2.55 -6.95
C ARG A 290 -18.09 -2.49 -7.31
N GLY A 291 -18.96 -2.21 -6.35
CA GLY A 291 -20.41 -2.16 -6.60
C GLY A 291 -20.83 -1.09 -7.61
N ILE A 292 -20.07 0.02 -7.69
CA ILE A 292 -20.28 1.07 -8.68
C ILE A 292 -19.74 0.62 -10.04
N ALA A 293 -18.48 0.15 -10.08
CA ALA A 293 -17.81 -0.25 -11.30
C ALA A 293 -18.56 -1.38 -12.04
N MET A 294 -19.00 -2.41 -11.32
CA MET A 294 -19.72 -3.55 -11.90
C MET A 294 -21.10 -3.20 -12.46
N ARG A 295 -21.73 -2.10 -11.99
CA ARG A 295 -22.99 -1.61 -12.56
C ARG A 295 -22.76 -0.77 -13.82
N ILE A 296 -21.64 -0.06 -13.89
CA ILE A 296 -21.34 0.88 -14.97
C ILE A 296 -20.67 0.19 -16.15
N VAL A 297 -19.77 -0.77 -15.89
CA VAL A 297 -18.92 -1.43 -16.90
C VAL A 297 -19.43 -2.85 -17.17
N PRO A 298 -20.04 -3.10 -18.35
CA PRO A 298 -20.38 -4.45 -18.77
C PRO A 298 -19.13 -5.32 -18.90
N ASP A 299 -19.25 -6.60 -18.52
CA ASP A 299 -18.21 -7.62 -18.63
C ASP A 299 -16.89 -7.27 -17.92
N ALA A 300 -16.99 -6.46 -16.84
CA ALA A 300 -15.85 -6.03 -16.06
C ALA A 300 -15.09 -7.22 -15.44
N LYS A 301 -13.78 -7.27 -15.70
CA LYS A 301 -12.83 -8.19 -15.10
C LYS A 301 -12.25 -7.59 -13.83
N THR A 302 -12.23 -8.40 -12.78
CA THR A 302 -11.76 -7.97 -11.46
C THR A 302 -10.24 -8.10 -11.40
N GLY A 303 -9.54 -6.97 -11.31
CA GLY A 303 -8.11 -6.89 -11.03
C GLY A 303 -7.85 -7.03 -9.55
N THR A 304 -7.42 -8.20 -9.09
CA THR A 304 -7.15 -8.49 -7.68
C THR A 304 -5.66 -8.46 -7.36
N GLY A 305 -5.33 -8.25 -6.09
CA GLY A 305 -3.94 -8.21 -5.64
C GLY A 305 -3.31 -9.60 -5.68
N LEU A 306 -2.00 -9.64 -5.45
CA LEU A 306 -1.20 -10.88 -5.40
C LEU A 306 -1.92 -12.03 -4.65
N PRO A 307 -2.43 -11.87 -3.41
CA PRO A 307 -3.09 -12.97 -2.70
C PRO A 307 -4.42 -13.44 -3.31
N GLY A 308 -5.03 -12.64 -4.17
CA GLY A 308 -6.24 -12.98 -4.92
C GLY A 308 -5.97 -13.62 -6.28
N THR A 309 -4.75 -13.46 -6.82
CA THR A 309 -4.29 -14.10 -8.07
C THR A 309 -3.38 -15.32 -7.84
N LEU A 310 -2.68 -15.37 -6.71
CA LEU A 310 -1.80 -16.46 -6.27
C LEU A 310 -2.45 -17.60 -5.47
N PRO A 311 -3.74 -17.62 -5.05
CA PRO A 311 -4.25 -18.77 -4.28
C PRO A 311 -4.34 -20.05 -5.12
N LEU A 312 -3.94 -19.99 -6.39
CA LEU A 312 -3.82 -21.13 -7.29
C LEU A 312 -2.40 -21.74 -7.27
N ARG A 313 -1.36 -21.02 -6.79
CA ARG A 313 0.06 -21.41 -6.65
C ARG A 313 0.78 -20.52 -5.59
N PRO A 314 0.69 -20.84 -4.27
CA PRO A 314 1.17 -20.07 -3.10
C PRO A 314 2.64 -19.62 -3.01
#